data_AF-A0A1D8NLF1-F1
#
_entry.id   AF-A0A1D8NLF1-F1
#
_cell.length_a   1.000
_cell.length_b   1.000
_cell.length_c   1.000
_cell.angle_alpha   90.00
_cell.angle_beta   90.00
_cell.angle_gamma   90.00
#
_symmetry.space_group_name_H-M   'P 1'
#
loop_
_entity.id
_entity.type
_entity.pdbx_description
1 polymer ?
#
loop_
_entity_poly.entity_id
_entity_poly.type
_entity_poly.pdbx_seq_one_letter_code
_entity_poly.pdbx_strand_id
1 'polypeptide(L)'
;MIPQFLLLLWLTLVKGEVLYLDNETRLACANVNAGEDSVGPAKDTYIQFSFDELETPGVMALAIFEWRDYDRIGGVCDDAAIDNNKCEEHEYATFKVKPEETDNLYSRVFSFPLNLQSIQKFRYTVFKSGQYCAMVHPVIPNDDFAAKMSIKSAYGFLGGGEVGLLLLSRISIIYHFVTFSIWFYAYKKNSKHAVPVQKYLTKAMGLLVLKSVLVFVNLSMTNKYETAPELVATVASIVKPVADSLFLSLLIVMSLGYGTIVQSKSLKFYFLSWVVKGGWFCVAYFLLKPLNLPIDMSDFSPEALKITFYIPIMLGLVVTTRYLKKTNQSALARRSAMLTMALLALGIVYAGVYLTFKAHVQQNWTLFEYQWFLPACGELAAEMIYHLCFCVFWFPRPLQAAKEIDKEM
;
A
#
# COMPACT_ATOMS: atom_id res chain seq x y z
N MET A 1 -1.26 -0.12 33.89
CA MET A 1 -1.47 -0.82 32.58
C MET A 1 -1.34 0.13 31.38
N ILE A 2 -0.54 1.19 31.48
CA ILE A 2 -0.26 2.19 30.44
C ILE A 2 1.16 2.07 29.83
N PRO A 3 2.18 1.41 30.45
CA PRO A 3 3.54 1.48 29.90
C PRO A 3 3.82 0.47 28.77
N GLN A 4 2.91 -0.45 28.45
CA GLN A 4 3.07 -1.40 27.32
C GLN A 4 2.63 -0.81 25.96
N PHE A 5 1.90 0.31 25.95
CA PHE A 5 1.45 0.97 24.70
C PHE A 5 2.58 1.72 23.97
N LEU A 6 3.66 2.07 24.68
CA LEU A 6 4.80 2.82 24.14
C LEU A 6 5.91 1.92 23.59
N LEU A 7 5.90 0.62 23.88
CA LEU A 7 7.00 -0.30 23.60
C LEU A 7 6.82 -1.16 22.34
N LEU A 8 5.68 -1.04 21.64
CA LEU A 8 5.33 -1.90 20.48
C LEU A 8 5.23 -1.13 19.16
N LEU A 9 5.77 0.08 19.13
CA LEU A 9 5.74 0.94 17.96
C LEU A 9 6.98 0.65 17.10
N TRP A 10 7.02 -0.55 16.52
CA TRP A 10 7.98 -0.88 15.47
C TRP A 10 7.57 -0.14 14.19
N LEU A 11 8.28 0.95 13.94
CA LEU A 11 8.05 1.89 12.85
C LEU A 11 8.51 1.26 11.54
N THR A 12 7.58 0.84 10.69
CA THR A 12 7.93 0.55 9.30
C THR A 12 8.13 1.87 8.57
N LEU A 13 9.38 2.26 8.42
CA LEU A 13 9.80 3.29 7.48
C LEU A 13 9.35 2.87 6.08
N VAL A 14 8.63 3.73 5.38
CA VAL A 14 8.45 3.59 3.92
C VAL A 14 9.80 3.91 3.28
N LYS A 15 10.59 2.87 3.08
CA LYS A 15 11.78 2.92 2.24
C LYS A 15 11.34 2.91 0.78
N GLY A 16 12.13 3.49 -0.11
CA GLY A 16 11.94 3.29 -1.56
C GLY A 16 12.12 1.81 -1.91
N GLU A 17 11.98 1.48 -3.19
CA GLU A 17 12.13 0.09 -3.63
C GLU A 17 13.61 -0.33 -3.51
N VAL A 18 13.93 -0.78 -2.30
CA VAL A 18 15.22 -1.30 -1.87
C VAL A 18 15.01 -2.76 -1.56
N LEU A 19 15.71 -3.59 -2.31
CA LEU A 19 15.68 -5.03 -2.14
C LEU A 19 17.05 -5.49 -1.66
N TYR A 20 17.04 -6.52 -0.83
CA TYR A 20 18.25 -7.12 -0.30
C TYR A 20 18.40 -8.49 -0.95
N LEU A 21 19.62 -8.80 -1.37
CA LEU A 21 20.01 -10.12 -1.83
C LEU A 21 21.04 -10.63 -0.82
N ASP A 22 20.80 -11.82 -0.30
CA ASP A 22 21.68 -12.52 0.63
C ASP A 22 21.68 -14.03 0.32
N ASN A 23 22.29 -14.82 1.20
CA ASN A 23 22.40 -16.27 1.00
C ASN A 23 21.05 -17.00 0.95
N GLU A 24 20.02 -16.48 1.63
CA GLU A 24 18.66 -17.02 1.62
C GLU A 24 17.86 -16.49 0.42
N THR A 25 18.07 -15.22 0.08
CA THR A 25 17.36 -14.47 -0.96
C THR A 25 18.23 -14.25 -2.18
N ARG A 26 18.40 -15.31 -2.98
CA ARG A 26 19.24 -15.29 -4.19
C ARG A 26 18.58 -14.64 -5.42
N LEU A 27 17.30 -14.31 -5.33
CA LEU A 27 16.51 -13.69 -6.39
C LEU A 27 15.68 -12.57 -5.80
N ALA A 28 15.82 -11.36 -6.35
CA ALA A 28 15.00 -10.21 -5.99
C ALA A 28 14.43 -9.59 -7.26
N CYS A 29 13.13 -9.32 -7.27
CA CYS A 29 12.40 -8.78 -8.40
C CYS A 29 11.66 -7.51 -8.02
N ALA A 30 11.61 -6.58 -8.96
CA ALA A 30 11.14 -5.23 -8.71
C ALA A 30 10.53 -4.59 -9.96
N ASN A 31 9.63 -3.64 -9.74
CA ASN A 31 8.91 -3.03 -10.84
C ASN A 31 9.58 -1.73 -11.28
N VAL A 32 10.12 -1.69 -12.50
CA VAL A 32 10.82 -0.51 -13.01
C VAL A 32 10.02 0.16 -14.13
N ASN A 33 9.85 1.48 -14.02
CA ASN A 33 9.27 2.29 -15.09
C ASN A 33 10.38 3.11 -15.75
N ALA A 34 10.75 2.74 -16.98
CA ALA A 34 11.83 3.36 -17.73
C ALA A 34 11.43 4.66 -18.44
N GLY A 35 10.13 4.97 -18.44
CA GLY A 35 9.60 6.20 -19.02
C GLY A 35 9.65 6.24 -20.54
N GLU A 36 9.92 5.17 -21.29
CA GLU A 36 10.10 5.22 -22.75
C GLU A 36 8.81 5.06 -23.60
N ASP A 37 7.64 5.39 -23.02
CA ASP A 37 6.52 6.03 -23.75
C ASP A 37 6.62 7.57 -23.72
N SER A 38 7.67 8.13 -23.12
CA SER A 38 7.86 9.57 -23.01
C SER A 38 8.54 10.15 -24.25
N VAL A 39 7.82 11.03 -24.92
CA VAL A 39 8.33 11.97 -25.92
C VAL A 39 9.21 13.00 -25.18
N GLY A 40 10.47 12.66 -24.89
CA GLY A 40 11.42 13.54 -24.21
C GLY A 40 12.71 12.82 -23.78
N PRO A 41 13.80 13.54 -23.43
CA PRO A 41 15.09 12.92 -23.16
C PRO A 41 14.98 11.97 -21.96
N ALA A 42 15.29 10.69 -22.21
CA ALA A 42 15.34 9.61 -21.22
C ALA A 42 16.18 10.04 -20.01
N LYS A 43 15.53 10.26 -18.86
CA LYS A 43 16.21 10.66 -17.61
C LYS A 43 16.57 9.42 -16.81
N ASP A 44 17.87 9.19 -16.58
CA ASP A 44 18.51 8.42 -15.49
C ASP A 44 17.69 7.29 -14.84
N THR A 45 17.12 6.35 -15.62
CA THR A 45 16.48 5.15 -15.07
C THR A 45 17.52 4.05 -14.95
N TYR A 46 17.77 3.59 -13.74
CA TYR A 46 18.78 2.56 -13.49
C TYR A 46 18.47 1.70 -12.27
N ILE A 47 19.05 0.51 -12.27
CA ILE A 47 19.14 -0.37 -11.11
C ILE A 47 20.58 -0.28 -10.61
N GLN A 48 20.76 0.11 -9.36
CA GLN A 48 22.06 0.21 -8.72
C GLN A 48 22.22 -0.87 -7.67
N PHE A 49 23.31 -1.62 -7.77
CA PHE A 49 23.72 -2.58 -6.77
C PHE A 49 24.82 -1.96 -5.91
N SER A 50 24.72 -2.14 -4.61
CA SER A 50 25.77 -1.82 -3.64
C SER A 50 26.04 -3.08 -2.85
N PHE A 51 27.27 -3.57 -2.91
CA PHE A 51 27.69 -4.77 -2.19
C PHE A 51 28.45 -4.35 -0.94
N ASP A 52 28.25 -5.06 0.15
CA ASP A 52 29.08 -4.88 1.34
C ASP A 52 30.47 -5.46 1.06
N GLU A 53 31.51 -4.73 1.50
CA GLU A 53 32.89 -5.15 1.31
C GLU A 53 33.18 -6.32 2.26
N LEU A 54 33.57 -7.47 1.68
CA LEU A 54 33.89 -8.67 2.45
C LEU A 54 35.40 -8.83 2.58
N GLU A 55 35.85 -9.21 3.77
CA GLU A 55 37.27 -9.49 4.04
C GLU A 55 37.74 -10.77 3.32
N THR A 56 36.84 -11.72 3.09
CA THR A 56 37.12 -12.99 2.43
C THR A 56 36.89 -12.90 0.92
N PRO A 57 37.81 -13.44 0.09
CA PRO A 57 37.62 -13.47 -1.35
C PRO A 57 36.43 -14.36 -1.72
N GLY A 58 35.43 -13.78 -2.39
CA GLY A 58 34.26 -14.48 -2.90
C GLY A 58 33.96 -14.05 -4.33
N VAL A 59 33.63 -15.03 -5.18
CA VAL A 59 33.22 -14.83 -6.57
C VAL A 59 31.80 -15.30 -6.73
N MET A 60 30.95 -14.44 -7.28
CA MET A 60 29.55 -14.74 -7.54
C MET A 60 29.20 -14.46 -8.99
N ALA A 61 28.29 -15.25 -9.56
CA ALA A 61 27.62 -14.90 -10.80
C ALA A 61 26.45 -13.96 -10.47
N LEU A 62 26.35 -12.83 -11.17
CA LEU A 62 25.17 -11.96 -11.15
C LEU A 62 24.47 -12.03 -12.51
N ALA A 63 23.16 -12.12 -12.51
CA ALA A 63 22.31 -11.92 -13.68
C ALA A 63 21.26 -10.84 -13.39
N ILE A 64 21.07 -9.93 -14.35
CA ILE A 64 20.02 -8.92 -14.34
C ILE A 64 19.22 -9.08 -15.62
N PHE A 65 17.90 -9.21 -15.47
CA PHE A 65 17.01 -9.53 -16.58
C PHE A 65 15.60 -9.03 -16.32
N GLU A 66 14.78 -8.98 -17.36
CA GLU A 66 13.35 -8.75 -17.23
C GLU A 66 12.63 -10.10 -17.10
N TRP A 67 11.62 -10.18 -16.24
CA TRP A 67 10.98 -11.44 -15.86
C TRP A 67 10.44 -12.28 -17.04
N ARG A 68 10.01 -11.65 -18.14
CA ARG A 68 9.57 -12.38 -19.36
C ARG A 68 10.71 -13.13 -20.04
N ASP A 69 11.95 -12.72 -19.79
CA ASP A 69 13.14 -13.38 -20.29
C ASP A 69 13.68 -14.43 -19.28
N TYR A 70 12.98 -14.73 -18.17
CA TYR A 70 13.43 -15.68 -17.15
C TYR A 70 13.77 -17.06 -17.74
N ASP A 71 12.93 -17.61 -18.62
CA ASP A 71 13.14 -18.93 -19.23
C ASP A 71 14.35 -18.99 -20.19
N ARG A 72 14.92 -17.83 -20.53
CA ARG A 72 16.11 -17.68 -21.37
C ARG A 72 17.41 -17.80 -20.57
N ILE A 73 17.32 -17.74 -19.25
CA ILE A 73 18.47 -17.84 -18.33
C ILE A 73 18.71 -19.30 -18.01
N GLY A 74 19.92 -19.76 -18.35
CA GLY A 74 20.40 -21.11 -18.09
C GLY A 74 21.14 -21.24 -16.77
N GLY A 75 21.88 -22.33 -16.65
CA GLY A 75 22.72 -22.59 -15.48
C GLY A 75 23.90 -21.63 -15.34
N VAL A 76 24.53 -21.66 -14.17
CA VAL A 76 25.76 -20.93 -13.86
C VAL A 76 26.95 -21.70 -14.41
N CYS A 77 27.92 -20.98 -14.98
CA CYS A 77 29.19 -21.52 -15.44
C CYS A 77 30.19 -21.57 -14.29
N ASP A 78 30.19 -22.69 -13.56
CA ASP A 78 31.18 -23.03 -12.52
C ASP A 78 32.24 -24.01 -13.07
N ASP A 79 33.20 -24.41 -12.23
CA ASP A 79 34.27 -25.34 -12.61
C ASP A 79 33.68 -26.66 -13.16
N ALA A 80 32.61 -27.17 -12.53
CA ALA A 80 31.94 -28.37 -12.97
C ALA A 80 31.27 -28.21 -14.35
N ALA A 81 30.70 -27.04 -14.66
CA ALA A 81 30.11 -26.75 -15.96
C ALA A 81 31.18 -26.66 -17.07
N ILE A 82 32.34 -26.09 -16.77
CA ILE A 82 33.49 -26.02 -17.69
C ILE A 82 34.05 -27.43 -17.94
N ASP A 83 34.29 -28.21 -16.88
CA ASP A 83 34.80 -29.59 -16.97
C ASP A 83 33.89 -30.49 -17.80
N ASN A 84 32.58 -30.22 -17.78
CA ASN A 84 31.57 -30.95 -18.55
C ASN A 84 31.34 -30.38 -19.96
N ASN A 85 32.18 -29.48 -20.47
CA ASN A 85 32.05 -28.80 -21.77
C ASN A 85 30.68 -28.10 -21.97
N LYS A 86 30.07 -27.61 -20.88
CA LYS A 86 28.81 -26.86 -20.93
C LYS A 86 29.03 -25.36 -21.05
N CYS A 87 30.19 -24.86 -20.61
CA CYS A 87 30.62 -23.47 -20.74
C CYS A 87 32.08 -23.39 -21.17
N GLU A 88 32.49 -22.26 -21.73
CA GLU A 88 33.89 -21.96 -22.00
C GLU A 88 34.58 -21.32 -20.79
N GLU A 89 35.92 -21.42 -20.70
CA GLU A 89 36.69 -20.83 -19.58
C GLU A 89 36.46 -19.32 -19.42
N HIS A 90 36.25 -18.60 -20.53
CA HIS A 90 36.02 -17.16 -20.51
C HIS A 90 34.62 -16.78 -19.97
N GLU A 91 33.71 -17.74 -19.86
CA GLU A 91 32.36 -17.59 -19.31
C GLU A 91 32.29 -17.91 -17.81
N TYR A 92 33.44 -18.19 -17.17
CA TYR A 92 33.50 -18.52 -15.75
C TYR A 92 32.78 -17.49 -14.87
N ALA A 93 32.00 -18.00 -13.93
CA ALA A 93 31.18 -17.23 -13.00
C ALA A 93 30.17 -16.28 -13.67
N THR A 94 29.58 -16.72 -14.78
CA THR A 94 28.43 -16.07 -15.42
C THR A 94 27.25 -17.02 -15.54
N PHE A 95 26.06 -16.47 -15.80
CA PHE A 95 24.89 -17.23 -16.18
C PHE A 95 24.85 -17.41 -17.70
N LYS A 96 24.64 -18.65 -18.14
CA LYS A 96 24.51 -18.93 -19.57
C LYS A 96 23.19 -18.37 -20.09
N VAL A 97 23.26 -17.49 -21.08
CA VAL A 97 22.06 -17.01 -21.80
C VAL A 97 21.92 -17.85 -23.06
N LYS A 98 20.74 -18.43 -23.31
CA LYS A 98 20.53 -19.30 -24.49
C LYS A 98 20.73 -18.49 -25.78
N PRO A 99 21.75 -18.80 -26.60
CA PRO A 99 22.15 -17.97 -27.74
C PRO A 99 21.11 -18.00 -28.88
N GLU A 100 20.40 -19.12 -29.07
CA GLU A 100 19.37 -19.31 -30.11
C GLU A 100 18.15 -18.39 -29.96
N GLU A 101 18.04 -17.65 -28.84
CA GLU A 101 16.85 -16.88 -28.47
C GLU A 101 17.18 -15.41 -28.14
N THR A 102 18.41 -14.98 -28.42
CA THR A 102 18.88 -13.60 -28.17
C THR A 102 18.18 -12.56 -29.05
N ASP A 103 17.71 -12.95 -30.24
CA ASP A 103 17.01 -12.07 -31.19
C ASP A 103 15.60 -11.66 -30.74
N ASN A 104 15.00 -12.35 -29.75
CA ASN A 104 13.63 -12.11 -29.27
C ASN A 104 13.56 -11.70 -27.78
N LEU A 105 14.67 -11.22 -27.21
CA LEU A 105 14.67 -10.77 -25.82
C LEU A 105 13.81 -9.51 -25.65
N TYR A 106 12.99 -9.49 -24.59
CA TYR A 106 12.23 -8.30 -24.26
C TYR A 106 13.18 -7.17 -23.84
N SER A 107 14.15 -7.48 -22.97
CA SER A 107 15.19 -6.57 -22.52
C SER A 107 16.58 -7.22 -22.56
N ARG A 108 17.64 -6.40 -22.51
CA ARG A 108 19.01 -6.91 -22.53
C ARG A 108 19.29 -7.65 -21.22
N VAL A 109 19.51 -8.96 -21.31
CA VAL A 109 20.01 -9.76 -20.18
C VAL A 109 21.49 -9.43 -19.98
N PHE A 110 21.87 -9.09 -18.75
CA PHE A 110 23.27 -8.92 -18.38
C PHE A 110 23.67 -10.03 -17.43
N SER A 111 24.79 -10.68 -17.71
CA SER A 111 25.46 -11.55 -16.75
C SER A 111 26.95 -11.28 -16.73
N PHE A 112 27.53 -11.23 -15.54
CA PHE A 112 28.95 -10.99 -15.36
C PHE A 112 29.44 -11.56 -14.02
N PRO A 113 30.74 -11.88 -13.92
CA PRO A 113 31.33 -12.32 -12.67
C PRO A 113 31.51 -11.13 -11.73
N LEU A 114 31.09 -11.30 -10.48
CA LEU A 114 31.21 -10.32 -9.42
C LEU A 114 32.28 -10.77 -8.43
N ASN A 115 33.34 -9.97 -8.30
CA ASN A 115 34.35 -10.15 -7.25
C ASN A 115 34.03 -9.22 -6.07
N LEU A 116 33.68 -9.82 -4.94
CA LEU A 116 33.22 -9.14 -3.72
C LEU A 116 34.29 -8.26 -3.06
N GLN A 117 35.57 -8.39 -3.44
CA GLN A 117 36.65 -7.53 -2.93
C GLN A 117 36.79 -6.20 -3.68
N SER A 118 36.26 -6.08 -4.90
CA SER A 118 36.62 -4.98 -5.81
C SER A 118 35.45 -4.08 -6.22
N ILE A 119 34.21 -4.58 -6.15
CA ILE A 119 33.03 -3.87 -6.66
C ILE A 119 32.20 -3.36 -5.50
N GLN A 120 32.33 -2.06 -5.19
CA GLN A 120 31.47 -1.42 -4.19
C GLN A 120 30.11 -1.01 -4.77
N LYS A 121 30.04 -0.60 -6.06
CA LYS A 121 28.79 -0.15 -6.71
C LYS A 121 28.76 -0.45 -8.21
N PHE A 122 27.62 -0.97 -8.69
CA PHE A 122 27.36 -1.24 -10.11
C PHE A 122 26.03 -0.62 -10.54
N ARG A 123 25.93 -0.14 -11.80
CA ARG A 123 24.70 0.45 -12.36
C ARG A 123 24.31 -0.21 -13.67
N TYR A 124 23.08 -0.68 -13.73
CA TYR A 124 22.41 -1.21 -14.92
C TYR A 124 21.40 -0.17 -15.42
N THR A 125 21.55 0.29 -16.66
CA THR A 125 20.59 1.25 -17.26
C THR A 125 19.38 0.50 -17.80
N VAL A 126 18.20 0.98 -17.46
CA VAL A 126 16.93 0.35 -17.87
C VAL A 126 16.30 1.18 -18.98
N PHE A 127 16.05 0.55 -20.13
CA PHE A 127 15.44 1.21 -21.30
C PHE A 127 13.94 0.96 -21.41
N LYS A 128 13.48 -0.26 -21.10
CA LYS A 128 12.05 -0.61 -21.17
C LYS A 128 11.45 -0.81 -19.79
N SER A 129 10.21 -0.35 -19.60
CA SER A 129 9.43 -0.62 -18.39
C SER A 129 9.11 -2.12 -18.27
N GLY A 130 9.19 -2.66 -17.07
CA GLY A 130 8.99 -4.09 -16.84
C GLY A 130 9.32 -4.50 -15.40
N GLN A 131 9.14 -5.78 -15.11
CA GLN A 131 9.59 -6.36 -13.85
C GLN A 131 11.02 -6.86 -14.03
N TYR A 132 11.98 -6.19 -13.39
CA TYR A 132 13.38 -6.56 -13.46
C TYR A 132 13.75 -7.39 -12.24
N CYS A 133 14.49 -8.45 -12.48
CA CYS A 133 14.98 -9.35 -11.47
C CYS A 133 16.50 -9.38 -11.48
N ALA A 134 17.06 -9.53 -10.30
CA ALA A 134 18.47 -9.75 -10.06
C ALA A 134 18.64 -11.11 -9.39
N MET A 135 19.46 -11.95 -9.98
CA MET A 135 19.79 -13.27 -9.46
C MET A 135 21.29 -13.36 -9.17
N VAL A 136 21.63 -13.86 -8.00
CA VAL A 136 23.01 -14.09 -7.56
C VAL A 136 23.24 -15.56 -7.27
N HIS A 137 24.42 -16.05 -7.65
CA HIS A 137 24.84 -17.41 -7.33
C HIS A 137 26.31 -17.43 -6.89
N PRO A 138 26.61 -17.94 -5.68
CA PRO A 138 28.00 -18.07 -5.25
C PRO A 138 28.69 -19.19 -6.03
N VAL A 139 29.81 -18.87 -6.68
CA VAL A 139 30.66 -19.84 -7.38
C VAL A 139 31.80 -20.29 -6.48
N ILE A 140 32.42 -19.32 -5.79
CA ILE A 140 33.33 -19.60 -4.68
C ILE A 140 32.55 -19.29 -3.39
N PRO A 141 32.31 -20.28 -2.52
CA PRO A 141 31.45 -20.10 -1.35
C PRO A 141 32.04 -19.07 -0.40
N ASN A 142 31.19 -18.12 -0.01
CA ASN A 142 31.40 -17.21 1.11
C ASN A 142 30.06 -17.07 1.83
N ASP A 143 30.03 -17.36 3.13
CA ASP A 143 28.78 -17.59 3.86
C ASP A 143 28.04 -16.31 4.27
N ASP A 144 28.59 -15.12 3.99
CA ASP A 144 28.08 -13.85 4.53
C ASP A 144 27.98 -12.71 3.49
N PHE A 145 27.50 -12.97 2.27
CA PHE A 145 27.27 -11.88 1.32
C PHE A 145 25.93 -11.15 1.57
N ALA A 146 25.97 -9.83 1.46
CA ALA A 146 24.78 -8.97 1.44
C ALA A 146 24.91 -7.92 0.33
N ALA A 147 23.88 -7.81 -0.49
CA ALA A 147 23.80 -6.82 -1.55
C ALA A 147 22.51 -6.01 -1.45
N LYS A 148 22.64 -4.69 -1.56
CA LYS A 148 21.53 -3.75 -1.64
C LYS A 148 21.26 -3.39 -3.10
N MET A 149 20.08 -3.75 -3.60
CA MET A 149 19.57 -3.32 -4.89
C MET A 149 18.66 -2.10 -4.70
N SER A 150 19.03 -0.98 -5.33
CA SER A 150 18.30 0.29 -5.30
C SER A 150 17.84 0.65 -6.70
N ILE A 151 16.55 0.95 -6.85
CA ILE A 151 15.95 1.21 -8.16
C ILE A 151 15.55 2.67 -8.26
N LYS A 152 15.92 3.27 -9.39
CA LYS A 152 15.45 4.60 -9.78
C LYS A 152 14.68 4.48 -11.07
N SER A 153 13.36 4.62 -10.98
CA SER A 153 12.46 4.75 -12.11
C SER A 153 12.54 6.17 -12.71
N ALA A 154 11.98 6.36 -13.91
CA ALA A 154 11.92 7.66 -14.60
C ALA A 154 11.25 8.76 -13.75
N TYR A 155 10.33 8.38 -12.86
CA TYR A 155 9.60 9.28 -11.97
C TYR A 155 10.30 9.52 -10.61
N GLY A 156 11.39 8.80 -10.31
CA GLY A 156 12.13 8.88 -9.05
C GLY A 156 12.41 7.50 -8.43
N PHE A 157 12.67 7.44 -7.13
CA PHE A 157 12.99 6.19 -6.41
C PHE A 157 11.78 5.36 -5.97
N LEU A 158 10.56 5.81 -6.30
CA LEU A 158 9.37 4.98 -6.10
C LEU A 158 9.33 3.85 -7.13
N GLY A 159 8.84 2.70 -6.69
CA GLY A 159 8.62 1.58 -7.59
C GLY A 159 7.58 1.89 -8.65
N GLY A 160 7.64 1.18 -9.78
CA GLY A 160 6.71 1.38 -10.90
C GLY A 160 5.23 1.28 -10.49
N GLY A 161 4.93 0.43 -9.50
CA GLY A 161 3.58 0.27 -8.92
C GLY A 161 3.14 1.39 -7.97
N GLU A 162 4.04 2.25 -7.50
CA GLU A 162 3.75 3.28 -6.50
C GLU A 162 3.61 4.69 -7.10
N VAL A 163 4.01 4.88 -8.36
CA VAL A 163 3.92 6.17 -9.05
C VAL A 163 2.47 6.68 -9.09
N GLY A 164 1.51 5.80 -9.36
CA GLY A 164 0.09 6.14 -9.34
C GLY A 164 -0.41 6.55 -7.96
N LEU A 165 0.14 5.96 -6.89
CA LEU A 165 -0.20 6.30 -5.51
C LEU A 165 0.27 7.72 -5.16
N LEU A 166 1.44 8.14 -5.64
CA LEU A 166 1.92 9.51 -5.47
C LEU A 166 0.96 10.53 -6.13
N LEU A 167 0.49 10.26 -7.34
CA LEU A 167 -0.49 11.12 -8.01
C LEU A 167 -1.83 11.18 -7.27
N LEU A 168 -2.37 10.02 -6.91
CA LEU A 168 -3.66 9.94 -6.24
C LEU A 168 -3.62 10.51 -4.81
N SER A 169 -2.47 10.43 -4.13
CA SER A 169 -2.29 11.05 -2.81
C SER A 169 -2.39 12.58 -2.87
N ARG A 170 -1.94 13.22 -3.96
CA ARG A 170 -2.15 14.66 -4.19
C ARG A 170 -3.63 15.00 -4.33
N ILE A 171 -4.36 14.20 -5.11
CA ILE A 171 -5.82 14.37 -5.29
C ILE A 171 -6.54 14.14 -3.95
N SER A 172 -6.11 13.13 -3.19
CA SER A 172 -6.65 12.81 -1.87
C SER A 172 -6.52 13.98 -0.89
N ILE A 173 -5.40 14.71 -0.87
CA ILE A 173 -5.25 15.92 -0.05
C ILE A 173 -6.33 16.94 -0.40
N ILE A 174 -6.47 17.28 -1.69
CA ILE A 174 -7.44 18.28 -2.16
C ILE A 174 -8.85 17.84 -1.78
N TYR A 175 -9.18 16.58 -2.04
CA TYR A 175 -10.48 16.00 -1.71
C TYR A 175 -10.81 16.09 -0.21
N HIS A 176 -9.91 15.60 0.65
CA HIS A 176 -10.12 15.61 2.10
C HIS A 176 -10.18 17.03 2.63
N PHE A 177 -9.37 17.95 2.10
CA PHE A 177 -9.38 19.35 2.51
C PHE A 177 -10.68 20.06 2.13
N VAL A 178 -11.16 19.87 0.89
CA VAL A 178 -12.42 20.47 0.42
C VAL A 178 -13.61 19.91 1.19
N THR A 179 -13.69 18.58 1.33
CA THR A 179 -14.77 17.93 2.08
C THR A 179 -14.77 18.34 3.55
N PHE A 180 -13.60 18.41 4.18
CA PHE A 180 -13.45 18.92 5.55
C PHE A 180 -13.89 20.39 5.66
N SER A 181 -13.51 21.24 4.71
CA SER A 181 -13.87 22.67 4.74
C SER A 181 -15.38 22.88 4.64
N ILE A 182 -16.03 22.19 3.72
CA ILE A 182 -17.50 22.24 3.55
C ILE A 182 -18.19 21.70 4.83
N TRP A 183 -17.72 20.57 5.36
CA TRP A 183 -18.26 19.97 6.58
C TRP A 183 -18.07 20.88 7.79
N PHE A 184 -16.88 21.43 7.98
CA PHE A 184 -16.53 22.29 9.09
C PHE A 184 -17.37 23.56 9.08
N TYR A 185 -17.60 24.15 7.90
CA TYR A 185 -18.50 25.29 7.74
C TYR A 185 -19.94 24.94 8.15
N ALA A 186 -20.48 23.81 7.65
CA ALA A 186 -21.82 23.34 8.00
C ALA A 186 -21.96 23.02 9.50
N TYR A 187 -20.94 22.39 10.09
CA TYR A 187 -20.85 22.11 11.52
C TYR A 187 -20.83 23.39 12.35
N LYS A 188 -20.04 24.40 11.97
CA LYS A 188 -19.96 25.68 12.68
C LYS A 188 -21.32 26.40 12.68
N LYS A 189 -21.99 26.42 11.53
CA LYS A 189 -23.34 27.01 11.37
C LYS A 189 -24.38 26.31 12.27
N ASN A 190 -24.30 25.00 12.41
CA ASN A 190 -25.26 24.19 13.17
C ASN A 190 -24.73 23.73 14.55
N SER A 191 -23.65 24.33 15.05
CA SER A 191 -22.87 23.82 16.19
C SER A 191 -23.67 23.72 17.49
N LYS A 192 -24.63 24.63 17.72
CA LYS A 192 -25.50 24.64 18.90
C LYS A 192 -26.44 23.42 18.97
N HIS A 193 -26.71 22.79 17.83
CA HIS A 193 -27.60 21.63 17.74
C HIS A 193 -26.85 20.37 17.29
N ALA A 194 -25.52 20.42 17.26
CA ALA A 194 -24.73 19.33 16.76
C ALA A 194 -24.70 18.17 17.75
N VAL A 195 -24.98 16.97 17.26
CA VAL A 195 -24.92 15.73 18.05
C VAL A 195 -23.46 15.47 18.45
N PRO A 196 -23.17 14.91 19.65
CA PRO A 196 -21.81 14.61 20.06
C PRO A 196 -20.99 13.83 19.03
N VAL A 197 -21.62 12.93 18.27
CA VAL A 197 -20.98 12.15 17.20
C VAL A 197 -20.44 13.03 16.07
N GLN A 198 -21.14 14.12 15.72
CA GLN A 198 -20.68 15.07 14.69
C GLN A 198 -19.42 15.82 15.16
N LYS A 199 -19.28 16.10 16.46
CA LYS A 199 -18.06 16.70 17.01
C LYS A 199 -16.86 15.77 16.87
N TYR A 200 -17.04 14.47 17.11
CA TYR A 200 -15.97 13.48 16.91
C TYR A 200 -15.66 13.28 15.43
N LEU A 201 -16.68 13.25 14.57
CA LEU A 201 -16.51 13.13 13.12
C LEU A 201 -15.74 14.33 12.54
N THR A 202 -16.06 15.56 12.94
CA THR A 202 -15.29 16.75 12.53
C THR A 202 -13.81 16.64 12.90
N LYS A 203 -13.50 16.11 14.09
CA LYS A 203 -12.10 15.88 14.50
C LYS A 203 -11.43 14.79 13.65
N ALA A 204 -12.13 13.69 13.38
CA ALA A 204 -11.62 12.61 12.54
C ALA A 204 -11.36 13.09 11.10
N MET A 205 -12.23 13.91 10.53
CA MET A 205 -12.01 14.49 9.21
C MET A 205 -10.76 15.39 9.16
N GLY A 206 -10.53 16.20 10.21
CA GLY A 206 -9.29 16.97 10.31
C GLY A 206 -8.04 16.06 10.38
N LEU A 207 -8.16 14.92 11.06
CA LEU A 207 -7.11 13.91 11.11
C LEU A 207 -6.89 13.21 9.76
N LEU A 208 -7.95 12.99 8.95
CA LEU A 208 -7.83 12.46 7.58
C LEU A 208 -7.09 13.41 6.64
N VAL A 209 -7.29 14.73 6.79
CA VAL A 209 -6.50 15.74 6.07
C VAL A 209 -5.03 15.63 6.46
N LEU A 210 -4.73 15.60 7.76
CA LEU A 210 -3.35 15.44 8.25
C LEU A 210 -2.70 14.15 7.74
N LYS A 211 -3.42 13.02 7.81
CA LYS A 211 -2.99 11.74 7.24
C LYS A 211 -2.64 11.90 5.76
N SER A 212 -3.54 12.48 4.96
CA SER A 212 -3.34 12.61 3.51
C SER A 212 -2.09 13.44 3.18
N VAL A 213 -1.84 14.51 3.93
CA VAL A 213 -0.61 15.30 3.80
C VAL A 213 0.63 14.48 4.16
N LEU A 214 0.61 13.76 5.29
CA LEU A 214 1.75 12.95 5.72
C LEU A 214 2.07 11.82 4.73
N VAL A 215 1.05 11.14 4.20
CA VAL A 215 1.22 10.10 3.17
C VAL A 215 1.88 10.69 1.93
N PHE A 216 1.38 11.83 1.43
CA PHE A 216 1.97 12.50 0.27
C PHE A 216 3.42 12.96 0.54
N VAL A 217 3.68 13.61 1.67
CA VAL A 217 5.03 14.09 2.02
C VAL A 217 5.99 12.92 2.12
N ASN A 218 5.59 11.83 2.77
CA ASN A 218 6.38 10.61 2.88
C ASN A 218 6.69 10.02 1.49
N LEU A 219 5.68 9.81 0.64
CA LEU A 219 5.89 9.33 -0.73
C LEU A 219 6.77 10.28 -1.56
N SER A 220 6.56 11.59 -1.45
CA SER A 220 7.33 12.60 -2.19
C SER A 220 8.79 12.65 -1.75
N MET A 221 9.08 12.45 -0.47
CA MET A 221 10.43 12.42 0.07
C MET A 221 11.15 11.14 -0.32
N THR A 222 10.49 9.99 -0.19
CA THR A 222 11.00 8.69 -0.66
C THR A 222 11.31 8.74 -2.15
N ASN A 223 10.43 9.33 -2.96
CA ASN A 223 10.64 9.47 -4.39
C ASN A 223 11.90 10.28 -4.75
N LYS A 224 12.29 11.24 -3.90
CA LYS A 224 13.43 12.14 -4.15
C LYS A 224 14.74 11.61 -3.56
N TYR A 225 14.71 11.01 -2.38
CA TYR A 225 15.89 10.68 -1.59
C TYR A 225 16.11 9.18 -1.37
N GLU A 226 15.39 8.31 -2.10
CA GLU A 226 15.36 6.84 -1.92
C GLU A 226 14.71 6.41 -0.60
N THR A 227 14.91 7.15 0.49
CA THR A 227 14.25 6.94 1.77
C THR A 227 13.70 8.27 2.30
N ALA A 228 12.46 8.25 2.80
CA ALA A 228 11.94 9.41 3.52
C ALA A 228 12.76 9.64 4.80
N PRO A 229 12.94 10.91 5.23
CA PRO A 229 13.55 11.22 6.52
C PRO A 229 12.86 10.44 7.63
N GLU A 230 13.66 9.88 8.55
CA GLU A 230 13.17 8.96 9.57
C GLU A 230 11.96 9.52 10.31
N LEU A 231 12.06 10.77 10.76
CA LEU A 231 10.97 11.48 11.43
C LEU A 231 9.66 11.52 10.63
N VAL A 232 9.72 11.81 9.33
CA VAL A 232 8.53 11.90 8.46
C VAL A 232 7.87 10.55 8.33
N ALA A 233 8.67 9.52 8.03
CA ALA A 233 8.18 8.16 7.88
C ALA A 233 7.60 7.62 9.20
N THR A 234 8.27 7.91 10.32
CA THR A 234 7.83 7.57 11.66
C THR A 234 6.47 8.17 11.98
N VAL A 235 6.32 9.48 11.79
CA VAL A 235 5.05 10.18 12.04
C VAL A 235 3.96 9.67 11.11
N ALA A 236 4.25 9.46 9.82
CA ALA A 236 3.29 8.91 8.86
C ALA A 236 2.82 7.50 9.24
N SER A 237 3.73 6.62 9.67
CA SER A 237 3.41 5.25 10.09
C SER A 237 2.56 5.18 11.37
N ILE A 238 2.60 6.21 12.22
CA ILE A 238 1.73 6.33 13.41
C ILE A 238 0.37 6.90 13.01
N VAL A 239 0.38 8.03 12.31
CA VAL A 239 -0.85 8.79 12.04
C VAL A 239 -1.77 8.03 11.10
N LYS A 240 -1.24 7.32 10.11
CA LYS A 240 -2.04 6.55 9.14
C LYS A 240 -2.96 5.52 9.82
N PRO A 241 -2.48 4.51 10.57
CA PRO A 241 -3.35 3.52 11.21
C PRO A 241 -4.25 4.12 12.28
N VAL A 242 -3.78 5.15 13.01
CA VAL A 242 -4.60 5.85 14.01
C VAL A 242 -5.77 6.56 13.36
N ALA A 243 -5.54 7.29 12.27
CA ALA A 243 -6.58 7.99 11.52
C ALA A 243 -7.62 7.00 10.96
N ASP A 244 -7.16 5.91 10.34
CA ASP A 244 -8.02 4.87 9.76
C ASP A 244 -8.86 4.18 10.83
N SER A 245 -8.22 3.76 11.94
CA SER A 245 -8.91 3.10 13.04
C SER A 245 -9.93 4.01 13.71
N LEU A 246 -9.58 5.27 13.97
CA LEU A 246 -10.51 6.25 14.55
C LEU A 246 -11.70 6.49 13.64
N PHE A 247 -11.47 6.69 12.35
CA PHE A 247 -12.53 6.92 11.38
C PHE A 247 -13.46 5.71 11.28
N LEU A 248 -12.92 4.50 11.04
CA LEU A 248 -13.71 3.27 10.95
C LEU A 248 -14.47 2.95 12.25
N SER A 249 -13.88 3.21 13.41
CA SER A 249 -14.56 3.04 14.70
C SER A 249 -15.72 4.01 14.87
N LEU A 250 -15.56 5.27 14.42
CA LEU A 250 -16.68 6.22 14.40
C LEU A 250 -17.78 5.77 13.43
N LEU A 251 -17.42 5.20 12.28
CA LEU A 251 -18.39 4.66 11.34
C LEU A 251 -19.22 3.52 11.93
N ILE A 252 -18.60 2.60 12.69
CA ILE A 252 -19.34 1.54 13.41
C ILE A 252 -20.30 2.15 14.42
N VAL A 253 -19.83 3.12 15.20
CA VAL A 253 -20.65 3.78 16.20
C VAL A 253 -21.85 4.47 15.55
N MET A 254 -21.63 5.17 14.44
CA MET A 254 -22.67 5.83 13.66
C MET A 254 -23.61 4.84 13.00
N SER A 255 -23.10 3.71 12.47
CA SER A 255 -23.93 2.69 11.83
C SER A 255 -24.86 1.99 12.81
N LEU A 256 -24.47 1.84 14.07
CA LEU A 256 -25.29 1.33 15.16
C LEU A 256 -26.36 2.33 15.64
N GLY A 257 -26.40 3.55 15.09
CA GLY A 257 -27.39 4.58 15.46
C GLY A 257 -27.08 5.33 16.76
N TYR A 258 -25.86 5.22 17.27
CA TYR A 258 -25.44 6.03 18.42
C TYR A 258 -25.28 7.49 17.98
N GLY A 259 -26.19 8.34 18.46
CA GLY A 259 -26.35 9.73 18.03
C GLY A 259 -27.80 10.08 17.69
N THR A 260 -28.59 9.11 17.22
CA THR A 260 -30.03 9.25 16.96
C THR A 260 -30.91 8.50 17.97
N ILE A 261 -30.43 7.38 18.53
CA ILE A 261 -31.28 6.45 19.32
C ILE A 261 -30.85 6.32 20.80
N VAL A 262 -29.56 6.47 21.15
CA VAL A 262 -29.05 6.21 22.51
C VAL A 262 -28.17 7.36 23.03
N GLN A 263 -28.49 7.88 24.22
CA GLN A 263 -27.72 8.96 24.86
C GLN A 263 -26.51 8.47 25.70
N SER A 264 -25.35 8.98 25.30
CA SER A 264 -24.30 9.62 26.11
C SER A 264 -23.25 8.79 26.90
N LYS A 265 -23.58 7.78 27.72
CA LYS A 265 -22.54 7.16 28.60
C LYS A 265 -21.87 5.88 28.06
N SER A 266 -22.60 4.98 27.40
CA SER A 266 -22.05 3.73 26.83
C SER A 266 -21.23 3.96 25.54
N LEU A 267 -21.44 5.10 24.89
CA LEU A 267 -20.79 5.49 23.64
C LEU A 267 -19.26 5.55 23.77
N LYS A 268 -18.76 6.09 24.88
CA LYS A 268 -17.32 6.21 25.12
C LYS A 268 -16.68 4.83 25.29
N PHE A 269 -17.34 3.90 25.98
CA PHE A 269 -16.83 2.55 26.19
C PHE A 269 -16.86 1.71 24.91
N TYR A 270 -17.93 1.80 24.12
CA TYR A 270 -17.99 1.10 22.83
C TYR A 270 -16.99 1.67 21.82
N PHE A 271 -16.90 3.00 21.71
CA PHE A 271 -15.90 3.64 20.85
C PHE A 271 -14.47 3.27 21.26
N LEU A 272 -14.15 3.35 22.56
CA LEU A 272 -12.85 2.97 23.08
C LEU A 272 -12.55 1.48 22.88
N SER A 273 -13.56 0.60 22.98
CA SER A 273 -13.40 -0.83 22.72
C SER A 273 -13.03 -1.11 21.26
N TRP A 274 -13.69 -0.46 20.29
CA TRP A 274 -13.38 -0.64 18.88
C TRP A 274 -12.06 0.01 18.48
N VAL A 275 -11.71 1.16 19.05
CA VAL A 275 -10.39 1.79 18.87
C VAL A 275 -9.28 0.91 19.46
N VAL A 276 -9.50 0.30 20.63
CA VAL A 276 -8.53 -0.62 21.24
C VAL A 276 -8.43 -1.93 20.45
N LYS A 277 -9.54 -2.52 20.00
CA LYS A 277 -9.52 -3.72 19.15
C LYS A 277 -8.85 -3.45 17.80
N GLY A 278 -9.15 -2.31 17.18
CA GLY A 278 -8.51 -1.86 15.95
C GLY A 278 -7.02 -1.61 16.11
N GLY A 279 -6.63 -0.93 17.18
CA GLY A 279 -5.23 -0.70 17.53
C GLY A 279 -4.49 -2.00 17.82
N TRP A 280 -5.09 -2.92 18.58
CA TRP A 280 -4.52 -4.23 18.90
C TRP A 280 -4.29 -5.09 17.64
N PHE A 281 -5.22 -5.05 16.69
CA PHE A 281 -5.08 -5.77 15.41
C PHE A 281 -4.01 -5.17 14.51
N CYS A 282 -3.86 -3.83 14.47
CA CYS A 282 -2.75 -3.20 13.77
C CYS A 282 -1.42 -3.64 14.39
N VAL A 283 -1.31 -3.59 15.72
CA VAL A 283 -0.10 -4.03 16.46
C VAL A 283 0.20 -5.51 16.22
N ALA A 284 -0.80 -6.39 16.27
CA ALA A 284 -0.62 -7.82 16.02
C ALA A 284 -0.11 -8.09 14.59
N TYR A 285 -0.68 -7.43 13.59
CA TYR A 285 -0.23 -7.55 12.21
C TYR A 285 1.22 -7.08 12.01
N PHE A 286 1.59 -5.95 12.60
CA PHE A 286 2.95 -5.41 12.51
C PHE A 286 3.98 -6.23 13.29
N LEU A 287 3.58 -6.88 14.38
CA LEU A 287 4.44 -7.81 15.12
C LEU A 287 4.68 -9.12 14.39
N LEU A 288 3.74 -9.57 13.55
CA LEU A 288 3.84 -10.85 12.84
C LEU A 288 4.62 -10.75 11.52
N LYS A 289 4.71 -9.55 10.91
CA LYS A 289 5.43 -9.34 9.63
C LYS A 289 6.93 -9.72 9.65
N PRO A 290 7.72 -9.46 10.71
CA PRO A 290 9.13 -9.87 10.76
C PRO A 290 9.35 -11.29 11.28
N LEU A 291 8.31 -11.99 11.77
CA LEU A 291 8.46 -13.41 12.08
C LEU A 291 8.34 -14.19 10.78
N ASN A 292 9.41 -14.87 10.38
CA ASN A 292 9.46 -15.86 9.29
C ASN A 292 8.54 -17.07 9.62
N LEU A 293 7.25 -16.82 9.82
CA LEU A 293 6.23 -17.85 9.90
C LEU A 293 6.06 -18.42 8.48
N PRO A 294 5.77 -19.73 8.33
CA PRO A 294 5.57 -20.39 7.03
C PRO A 294 4.28 -19.94 6.30
N ILE A 295 3.66 -18.86 6.79
CA ILE A 295 2.53 -18.20 6.15
C ILE A 295 3.13 -16.99 5.44
N ASP A 296 3.04 -16.98 4.11
CA ASP A 296 3.51 -15.87 3.28
C ASP A 296 2.67 -14.61 3.59
N MET A 297 3.09 -13.85 4.61
CA MET A 297 2.39 -12.66 5.11
C MET A 297 2.42 -11.51 4.09
N SER A 298 3.11 -11.67 2.97
CA SER A 298 3.09 -10.76 1.82
C SER A 298 1.68 -10.65 1.20
N ASP A 299 0.87 -11.72 1.26
CA ASP A 299 -0.52 -11.75 0.77
C ASP A 299 -1.51 -11.10 1.75
N PHE A 300 -1.17 -11.01 3.04
CA PHE A 300 -2.01 -10.38 4.04
C PHE A 300 -1.65 -8.90 4.10
N SER A 301 -2.39 -8.06 3.38
CA SER A 301 -2.11 -6.62 3.37
C SER A 301 -2.78 -5.93 4.57
N PRO A 302 -2.23 -4.84 5.16
CA PRO A 302 -2.91 -4.08 6.23
C PRO A 302 -4.32 -3.62 5.83
N GLU A 303 -4.60 -3.54 4.53
CA GLU A 303 -5.87 -3.19 3.93
C GLU A 303 -6.92 -4.30 4.07
N ALA A 304 -6.52 -5.58 4.05
CA ALA A 304 -7.41 -6.70 4.32
C ALA A 304 -8.03 -6.60 5.72
N LEU A 305 -7.33 -5.98 6.67
CA LEU A 305 -7.85 -5.75 8.02
C LEU A 305 -9.01 -4.75 8.04
N LYS A 306 -9.10 -3.82 7.07
CA LYS A 306 -10.25 -2.89 6.98
C LYS A 306 -11.57 -3.64 6.74
N ILE A 307 -11.53 -4.82 6.12
CA ILE A 307 -12.69 -5.71 5.93
C ILE A 307 -13.34 -6.08 7.26
N THR A 308 -12.55 -6.25 8.31
CA THR A 308 -13.06 -6.58 9.65
C THR A 308 -13.94 -5.47 10.24
N PHE A 309 -13.74 -4.22 9.82
CA PHE A 309 -14.59 -3.08 10.21
C PHE A 309 -15.85 -2.97 9.33
N TYR A 310 -15.75 -3.30 8.04
CA TYR A 310 -16.88 -3.17 7.12
C TYR A 310 -18.04 -4.11 7.46
N ILE A 311 -17.78 -5.33 7.93
CA ILE A 311 -18.83 -6.28 8.32
C ILE A 311 -19.70 -5.72 9.46
N PRO A 312 -19.16 -5.30 10.62
CA PRO A 312 -19.91 -4.63 11.67
C PRO A 312 -20.60 -3.34 11.23
N ILE A 313 -19.98 -2.53 10.35
CA ILE A 313 -20.60 -1.31 9.81
C ILE A 313 -21.90 -1.68 9.08
N MET A 314 -21.84 -2.67 8.18
CA MET A 314 -22.98 -3.13 7.39
C MET A 314 -24.07 -3.75 8.26
N LEU A 315 -23.72 -4.63 9.19
CA LEU A 315 -24.66 -5.21 10.15
C LEU A 315 -25.35 -4.14 10.99
N GLY A 316 -24.58 -3.15 11.47
CA GLY A 316 -25.12 -2.00 12.21
C GLY A 316 -26.17 -1.24 11.40
N LEU A 317 -25.85 -0.90 10.14
CA LEU A 317 -26.80 -0.19 9.27
C LEU A 317 -28.09 -0.99 9.01
N VAL A 318 -28.01 -2.32 8.83
CA VAL A 318 -29.18 -3.18 8.67
C VAL A 318 -30.06 -3.17 9.92
N VAL A 319 -29.46 -3.32 11.10
CA VAL A 319 -30.17 -3.30 12.38
C VAL A 319 -30.84 -1.94 12.60
N THR A 320 -30.11 -0.85 12.39
CA THR A 320 -30.65 0.51 12.54
C THR A 320 -31.77 0.79 11.53
N THR A 321 -31.65 0.32 10.29
CA THR A 321 -32.72 0.45 9.28
C THR A 321 -34.00 -0.27 9.73
N ARG A 322 -33.90 -1.49 10.27
CA ARG A 322 -35.06 -2.24 10.78
C ARG A 322 -35.70 -1.53 11.98
N TYR A 323 -34.87 -1.01 12.89
CA TYR A 323 -35.35 -0.24 14.04
C TYR A 323 -36.11 1.01 13.60
N LEU A 324 -35.54 1.80 12.68
CA LEU A 324 -36.15 3.04 12.17
C LEU A 324 -37.46 2.78 11.41
N LYS A 325 -37.57 1.65 10.70
CA LYS A 325 -38.81 1.22 10.06
C LYS A 325 -39.90 0.89 11.10
N LYS A 326 -39.51 0.32 12.24
CA LYS A 326 -40.44 0.01 13.35
C LYS A 326 -40.91 1.26 14.09
N THR A 327 -40.08 2.31 14.16
CA THR A 327 -40.43 3.60 14.81
C THR A 327 -41.10 4.61 13.86
N ASN A 328 -41.58 4.18 12.69
CA ASN A 328 -42.21 5.03 11.67
C ASN A 328 -41.36 6.20 11.14
N GLN A 329 -40.04 6.18 11.33
CA GLN A 329 -39.12 7.19 10.78
C GLN A 329 -38.71 6.84 9.34
N SER A 330 -39.69 6.81 8.44
CA SER A 330 -39.57 6.31 7.05
C SER A 330 -38.47 7.01 6.24
N ALA A 331 -38.29 8.33 6.41
CA ALA A 331 -37.26 9.10 5.71
C ALA A 331 -35.83 8.72 6.13
N LEU A 332 -35.59 8.49 7.43
CA LEU A 332 -34.27 8.12 7.93
C LEU A 332 -33.96 6.64 7.63
N ALA A 333 -34.97 5.77 7.72
CA ALA A 333 -34.87 4.37 7.32
C ALA A 333 -34.56 4.20 5.83
N ARG A 334 -35.19 5.00 4.96
CA ARG A 334 -34.91 4.99 3.52
C ARG A 334 -33.46 5.39 3.23
N ARG A 335 -32.96 6.42 3.90
CA ARG A 335 -31.56 6.83 3.76
C ARG A 335 -30.64 5.70 4.21
N SER A 336 -30.81 5.14 5.41
CA SER A 336 -29.92 4.09 5.95
C SER A 336 -29.90 2.84 5.07
N ALA A 337 -31.05 2.48 4.49
CA ALA A 337 -31.14 1.43 3.48
C ALA A 337 -30.33 1.77 2.22
N MET A 338 -30.46 2.99 1.68
CA MET A 338 -29.66 3.44 0.52
C MET A 338 -28.16 3.42 0.80
N LEU A 339 -27.72 3.85 1.99
CA LEU A 339 -26.30 3.81 2.38
C LEU A 339 -25.79 2.37 2.45
N THR A 340 -26.58 1.46 3.04
CA THR A 340 -26.25 0.03 3.07
C THR A 340 -26.10 -0.52 1.65
N MET A 341 -27.05 -0.23 0.76
CA MET A 341 -26.99 -0.69 -0.63
C MET A 341 -25.79 -0.10 -1.39
N ALA A 342 -25.48 1.19 -1.18
CA ALA A 342 -24.34 1.85 -1.80
C ALA A 342 -23.00 1.23 -1.35
N LEU A 343 -22.85 0.96 -0.04
CA LEU A 343 -21.65 0.31 0.50
C LEU A 343 -21.50 -1.13 0.00
N LEU A 344 -22.62 -1.87 -0.09
CA LEU A 344 -22.61 -3.24 -0.63
C LEU A 344 -22.25 -3.25 -2.12
N ALA A 345 -22.86 -2.38 -2.92
CA ALA A 345 -22.55 -2.24 -4.34
C ALA A 345 -21.08 -1.88 -4.56
N LEU A 346 -20.55 -0.92 -3.78
CA LEU A 346 -19.14 -0.53 -3.83
C LEU A 346 -18.22 -1.69 -3.44
N GLY A 347 -18.57 -2.45 -2.40
CA GLY A 347 -17.83 -3.64 -1.98
C GLY A 347 -17.79 -4.72 -3.06
N ILE A 348 -18.91 -4.97 -3.75
CA ILE A 348 -18.98 -5.93 -4.87
C ILE A 348 -18.12 -5.46 -6.04
N VAL A 349 -18.22 -4.18 -6.43
CA VAL A 349 -17.41 -3.62 -7.51
C VAL A 349 -15.93 -3.72 -7.17
N TYR A 350 -15.55 -3.36 -5.94
CA TYR A 350 -14.16 -3.47 -5.48
C TYR A 350 -13.65 -4.91 -5.49
N ALA A 351 -14.42 -5.86 -4.93
CA ALA A 351 -14.06 -7.28 -4.95
C ALA A 351 -13.96 -7.82 -6.38
N GLY A 352 -14.89 -7.44 -7.27
CA GLY A 352 -14.88 -7.82 -8.68
C GLY A 352 -13.64 -7.31 -9.41
N VAL A 353 -13.32 -6.02 -9.25
CA VAL A 353 -12.10 -5.41 -9.83
C VAL A 353 -10.84 -6.07 -9.26
N TYR A 354 -10.79 -6.31 -7.94
CA TYR A 354 -9.64 -6.95 -7.31
C TYR A 354 -9.41 -8.37 -7.82
N LEU A 355 -10.46 -9.19 -7.87
CA LEU A 355 -10.37 -10.59 -8.32
C LEU A 355 -10.04 -10.68 -9.82
N THR A 356 -10.69 -9.86 -10.65
CA THR A 356 -10.43 -9.86 -12.10
C THR A 356 -9.03 -9.36 -12.42
N PHE A 357 -8.58 -8.29 -11.76
CA PHE A 357 -7.24 -7.75 -11.96
C PHE A 357 -6.15 -8.70 -11.43
N LYS A 358 -6.31 -9.30 -10.24
CA LYS A 358 -5.35 -10.30 -9.74
C LYS A 358 -5.25 -11.49 -10.70
N ALA A 359 -6.40 -12.00 -11.18
CA ALA A 359 -6.43 -13.10 -12.14
C ALA A 359 -5.78 -12.75 -13.49
N HIS A 360 -6.04 -11.54 -14.03
CA HIS A 360 -5.49 -11.12 -15.32
C HIS A 360 -4.02 -10.71 -15.25
N VAL A 361 -3.58 -10.00 -14.20
CA VAL A 361 -2.17 -9.60 -14.07
C VAL A 361 -1.26 -10.80 -13.79
N GLN A 362 -1.75 -11.81 -13.06
CA GLN A 362 -0.98 -13.05 -12.89
C GLN A 362 -0.84 -13.84 -14.19
N GLN A 363 -1.75 -13.70 -15.15
CA GLN A 363 -1.72 -14.45 -16.41
C GLN A 363 -1.13 -13.67 -17.59
N ASN A 364 -1.28 -12.34 -17.63
CA ASN A 364 -0.89 -11.49 -18.76
C ASN A 364 0.00 -10.32 -18.30
N TRP A 365 1.30 -10.47 -18.58
CA TRP A 365 2.34 -9.46 -18.34
C TRP A 365 2.18 -8.15 -19.13
N THR A 366 1.27 -8.11 -20.10
CA THR A 366 0.96 -6.90 -20.88
C THR A 366 0.22 -5.83 -20.08
N LEU A 367 -0.44 -6.20 -18.98
CA LEU A 367 -1.14 -5.26 -18.09
C LEU A 367 -0.26 -4.74 -16.94
N PHE A 368 1.04 -5.00 -17.01
CA PHE A 368 2.03 -4.58 -16.02
C PHE A 368 1.99 -3.08 -15.73
N GLU A 369 1.80 -2.26 -16.77
CA GLU A 369 1.70 -0.80 -16.67
C GLU A 369 0.56 -0.33 -15.77
N TYR A 370 -0.46 -1.16 -15.56
CA TYR A 370 -1.61 -0.84 -14.71
C TYR A 370 -1.47 -1.38 -13.29
N GLN A 371 -0.37 -2.03 -12.92
CA GLN A 371 -0.21 -2.60 -11.57
C GLN A 371 -0.35 -1.57 -10.45
N TRP A 372 -0.05 -0.30 -10.71
CA TRP A 372 -0.29 0.79 -9.76
C TRP A 372 -1.78 1.06 -9.48
N PHE A 373 -2.67 0.65 -10.39
CA PHE A 373 -4.09 0.93 -10.30
C PHE A 373 -4.73 0.23 -9.11
N LEU A 374 -4.38 -1.04 -8.84
CA LEU A 374 -4.98 -1.77 -7.73
C LEU A 374 -4.63 -1.19 -6.36
N PRO A 375 -3.33 -0.98 -6.01
CA PRO A 375 -2.97 -0.35 -4.75
C PRO A 375 -3.54 1.07 -4.64
N ALA A 376 -3.42 1.88 -5.69
CA ALA A 376 -3.88 3.27 -5.66
C ALA A 376 -5.41 3.37 -5.54
N CYS A 377 -6.17 2.71 -6.42
CA CYS A 377 -7.63 2.74 -6.39
C CYS A 377 -8.20 2.02 -5.17
N GLY A 378 -7.60 0.90 -4.76
CA GLY A 378 -8.05 0.16 -3.60
C GLY A 378 -7.81 0.89 -2.29
N GLU A 379 -6.67 1.58 -2.15
CA GLU A 379 -6.36 2.28 -0.91
C GLU A 379 -7.04 3.65 -0.84
N LEU A 380 -6.72 4.55 -1.79
CA LEU A 380 -7.12 5.95 -1.70
C LEU A 380 -8.49 6.19 -2.32
N ALA A 381 -8.79 5.63 -3.49
CA ALA A 381 -10.07 5.92 -4.15
C ALA A 381 -11.25 5.30 -3.40
N ALA A 382 -11.11 4.04 -2.92
CA ALA A 382 -12.15 3.42 -2.10
C ALA A 382 -12.41 4.23 -0.83
N GLU A 383 -11.36 4.66 -0.11
CA GLU A 383 -11.47 5.51 1.07
C GLU A 383 -12.20 6.82 0.77
N MET A 384 -11.85 7.50 -0.32
CA MET A 384 -12.52 8.72 -0.76
C MET A 384 -14.01 8.49 -1.02
N ILE A 385 -14.39 7.41 -1.69
CA ILE A 385 -15.79 7.08 -1.98
C ILE A 385 -16.55 6.76 -0.69
N TYR A 386 -15.98 5.94 0.21
CA TYR A 386 -16.59 5.66 1.51
C TYR A 386 -16.82 6.95 2.29
N HIS A 387 -15.80 7.79 2.40
CA HIS A 387 -15.88 9.09 3.05
C HIS A 387 -16.97 9.98 2.44
N LEU A 388 -17.11 9.99 1.11
CA LEU A 388 -18.13 10.76 0.41
C LEU A 388 -19.54 10.29 0.77
N CYS A 389 -19.78 8.98 0.69
CA CYS A 389 -21.06 8.36 1.05
C CYS A 389 -21.48 8.73 2.47
N PHE A 390 -20.54 8.67 3.43
CA PHE A 390 -20.81 9.05 4.81
C PHE A 390 -21.02 10.55 5.00
N CYS A 391 -20.24 11.40 4.33
CA CYS A 391 -20.39 12.86 4.40
C CYS A 391 -21.75 13.31 3.85
N VAL A 392 -22.19 12.74 2.72
CA VAL A 392 -23.50 13.04 2.11
C VAL A 392 -24.64 12.61 3.02
N PHE A 393 -24.50 11.45 3.68
CA PHE A 393 -25.54 10.91 4.56
C PHE A 393 -25.70 11.72 5.84
N TRP A 394 -24.58 11.97 6.54
CA TRP A 394 -24.55 12.57 7.86
C TRP A 394 -24.32 14.07 7.84
N PHE A 395 -24.42 14.69 6.66
CA PHE A 395 -24.21 16.11 6.46
C PHE A 395 -24.98 16.94 7.49
N PRO A 396 -24.35 17.89 8.20
CA PRO A 396 -25.03 18.71 9.19
C PRO A 396 -26.11 19.58 8.52
N ARG A 397 -27.37 19.14 8.58
CA ARG A 397 -28.52 19.91 8.06
C ARG A 397 -29.17 20.76 9.16
N PRO A 398 -29.71 21.94 8.82
CA PRO A 398 -30.48 22.74 9.76
C PRO A 398 -31.73 21.96 10.22
N LEU A 399 -31.97 21.96 11.53
CA LEU A 399 -33.10 21.28 12.19
C LEU A 399 -34.49 21.76 11.73
N GLN A 400 -34.59 22.82 10.94
CA GLN A 400 -35.87 23.27 10.38
C GLN A 400 -36.50 22.22 9.45
N ALA A 401 -35.70 21.41 8.75
CA ALA A 401 -36.20 20.26 8.01
C ALA A 401 -36.64 19.08 8.90
N ALA A 402 -36.23 19.05 10.18
CA ALA A 402 -36.73 18.07 11.15
C ALA A 402 -38.00 18.56 11.86
N LYS A 403 -38.16 19.88 12.03
CA LYS A 403 -39.41 20.49 12.53
C LYS A 403 -40.56 20.46 11.53
N GLU A 404 -40.30 20.39 10.23
CA GLU A 404 -41.35 20.12 9.23
C GLU A 404 -41.79 18.65 9.27
N ILE A 405 -40.88 17.71 9.56
CA ILE A 405 -41.23 16.29 9.73
C ILE A 405 -42.02 16.05 11.03
N ASP A 406 -41.72 16.78 12.11
CA ASP A 406 -42.51 16.76 13.35
C ASP A 406 -43.81 17.58 13.28
N LYS A 407 -44.04 18.35 12.21
CA LYS A 407 -45.31 19.08 11.99
C LYS A 407 -46.30 18.30 11.12
N GLU A 408 -45.84 17.24 10.44
CA GLU A 408 -46.70 16.29 9.71
C GLU A 408 -46.92 14.96 10.46
N MET A 409 -46.32 14.82 11.66
CA MET A 409 -46.74 13.87 12.71
C MET A 409 -47.71 14.54 13.67
#